data_AF-A0A7V9G476-F1
#
_entry.id   AF-A0A7V9G476-F1
#
_cell.length_a   1.000
_cell.length_b   1.000
_cell.length_c   1.000
_cell.angle_alpha   90.00
_cell.angle_beta   90.00
_cell.angle_gamma   90.00
#
_symmetry.space_group_name_H-M   'P 1'
#
loop_
_entity.id
_entity.type
_entity.pdbx_description
1 polymer ?
#
loop_
_entity_poly.entity_id
_entity_poly.type
_entity_poly.pdbx_seq_one_letter_code
_entity_poly.pdbx_strand_id
1 'polypeptide(L)'
;MIAHAWRSAFTLVEILVSIMIFGIVSIALITILLICTNLFRAGEYSRASTDEVIAALGTLDNDLKRLVPGRDGGFFFSQITDTVAGAAPGALSPRGNCAVAFKITNPDRGQIDSSGRKARLIVLYWVGGPTANDEYLYRDTEVAADSDGNPATVNELDVVNTIIARADSPVIARRCLHLGVWISTLDNRRLLAANNPVDQSDWTQGRAGATLPVEPTAPTIVDPIYCTEATGPLPTDAAKGFPDALRFTVTLANGRYAPKGYVIQDNGGDIKVAGLGALPVVPGSMVRIDNEWIAYDAYDSGTIKASATRTARRSTAATHLRNDPVWLGQTFSLVRIFPK
;
A
#
# COMPACT_ATOMS: atom_id res chain seq x y z
N MET A 1 57.57 58.52 29.26
CA MET A 1 56.86 58.30 27.99
C MET A 1 55.84 57.20 28.24
N ILE A 2 54.65 57.57 28.73
CA ILE A 2 53.58 56.62 29.08
C ILE A 2 52.52 56.76 27.99
N ALA A 3 52.38 55.72 27.17
CA ALA A 3 51.36 55.66 26.15
C ALA A 3 49.98 55.65 26.82
N HIS A 4 49.20 56.72 26.61
CA HIS A 4 47.80 56.77 27.00
C HIS A 4 47.01 55.81 26.10
N ALA A 5 46.74 54.62 26.60
CA ALA A 5 45.79 53.71 25.97
C ALA A 5 44.39 54.33 26.04
N TRP A 6 43.83 54.69 24.88
CA TRP A 6 42.43 55.09 24.75
C TRP A 6 41.56 53.87 25.08
N ARG A 7 41.12 53.74 26.33
CA ARG A 7 39.99 52.88 26.70
C ARG A 7 38.71 53.60 26.27
N SER A 8 38.29 53.41 25.04
CA SER A 8 36.94 53.74 24.61
C SER A 8 35.98 52.84 25.38
N ALA A 9 35.29 53.38 26.38
CA ALA A 9 34.19 52.69 27.04
C ALA A 9 33.08 52.50 26.01
N PHE A 10 32.68 51.24 25.76
CA PHE A 10 31.54 50.91 24.90
C PHE A 10 30.32 51.72 25.33
N THR A 11 29.70 52.40 24.39
CA THR A 11 28.48 53.16 24.67
C THR A 11 27.34 52.18 24.93
N LEU A 12 26.41 52.54 25.84
CA LEU A 12 25.25 51.71 26.16
C LEU A 12 24.43 51.35 24.90
N VAL A 13 24.43 52.23 23.90
CA VAL A 13 23.82 52.00 22.58
C VAL A 13 24.50 50.84 21.84
N GLU A 14 25.83 50.79 21.79
CA GLU A 14 26.56 49.70 21.12
C GLU A 14 26.32 48.34 21.81
N ILE A 15 26.20 48.31 23.13
CA ILE A 15 25.85 47.10 23.89
C ILE A 15 24.43 46.64 23.54
N LEU A 16 23.46 47.55 23.53
CA LEU A 16 22.07 47.23 23.18
C LEU A 16 21.93 46.75 21.73
N VAL A 17 22.61 47.40 20.78
CA VAL A 17 22.63 46.98 19.37
C VAL A 17 23.26 45.60 19.22
N SER A 18 24.36 45.33 19.93
CA SER A 18 25.00 44.01 19.92
C SER A 18 24.05 42.92 20.45
N ILE A 19 23.38 43.16 21.58
CA ILE A 19 22.39 42.22 22.15
C ILE A 19 21.23 41.99 21.17
N MET A 20 20.73 43.05 20.52
CA MET A 20 19.64 42.93 19.55
C MET A 20 20.05 42.08 18.35
N ILE A 21 21.25 42.31 17.78
CA ILE A 21 21.78 41.53 16.66
C ILE A 21 21.96 40.07 17.07
N PHE A 22 22.59 39.80 18.22
CA PHE A 22 22.76 38.42 18.70
C PHE A 22 21.42 37.73 18.97
N GLY A 23 20.43 38.45 19.49
CA GLY A 23 19.08 37.92 19.70
C GLY A 23 18.40 37.50 18.40
N ILE A 24 18.40 38.38 17.39
CA ILE A 24 17.79 38.10 16.07
C ILE A 24 18.52 36.93 15.39
N VAL A 25 19.85 36.93 15.40
CA VAL A 25 20.65 35.85 14.81
C VAL A 25 20.40 34.52 15.52
N SER A 26 20.31 34.53 16.86
CA SER A 26 20.04 33.30 17.63
C SER A 26 18.65 32.73 17.32
N ILE A 27 17.62 33.57 17.25
CA ILE A 27 16.26 33.14 16.89
C ILE A 27 16.22 32.60 15.46
N ALA A 28 16.89 33.26 14.52
CA ALA A 28 16.98 32.81 13.14
C ALA A 28 17.68 31.44 13.04
N LEU A 29 18.82 31.26 13.71
CA LEU A 29 19.56 30.00 13.73
C LEU A 29 18.76 28.86 14.35
N ILE A 30 18.04 29.11 15.45
CA ILE A 30 17.15 28.11 16.06
C ILE A 30 16.03 27.73 15.09
N THR A 31 15.42 28.72 14.42
CA THR A 31 14.35 28.47 13.46
C THR A 31 14.83 27.62 12.28
N ILE A 32 16.00 27.95 11.72
CA ILE A 32 16.63 27.19 10.63
C ILE A 32 16.95 25.77 11.08
N LEU A 33 17.53 25.60 12.27
CA LEU A 33 17.84 24.27 12.80
C LEU A 33 16.59 23.40 12.95
N LEU A 34 15.47 23.97 13.44
CA LEU A 34 14.19 23.26 13.55
C LEU A 34 13.64 22.86 12.17
N ILE A 35 13.70 23.75 11.19
CA ILE A 35 13.27 23.46 9.81
C ILE A 35 14.13 22.35 9.20
N CYS A 36 15.46 22.46 9.29
CA CYS A 36 16.39 21.45 8.79
C CYS A 36 16.17 20.08 9.45
N THR A 37 15.93 20.06 10.76
CA THR A 37 15.65 18.81 11.50
C THR A 37 14.37 18.14 11.00
N ASN A 38 13.32 18.92 10.77
CA ASN A 38 12.05 18.41 10.27
C ASN A 38 12.17 17.87 8.84
N LEU A 39 12.89 18.58 7.97
CA LEU A 39 13.17 18.13 6.60
C LEU A 39 14.00 16.85 6.59
N PHE A 40 15.05 16.79 7.41
CA PHE A 40 15.89 15.60 7.54
C PHE A 40 15.07 14.38 7.99
N ARG A 41 14.26 14.54 9.04
CA ARG A 41 13.40 13.45 9.54
C ARG A 41 12.39 12.99 8.48
N ALA A 42 11.75 13.93 7.77
CA ALA A 42 10.84 13.60 6.68
C ALA A 42 11.54 12.84 5.54
N GLY A 43 12.78 13.21 5.21
CA GLY A 43 13.61 12.49 4.24
C GLY A 43 13.94 11.05 4.67
N GLU A 44 14.39 10.85 5.91
CA GLU A 44 14.71 9.52 6.45
C GLU A 44 13.48 8.61 6.50
N TYR A 45 12.32 9.16 6.84
CA TYR A 45 11.03 8.48 6.82
C TYR A 45 10.65 7.98 5.41
N SER A 46 10.80 8.84 4.39
CA SER A 46 10.56 8.47 2.99
C SER A 46 11.54 7.42 2.48
N ARG A 47 12.83 7.54 2.83
CA ARG A 47 13.86 6.58 2.45
C ARG A 47 13.58 5.19 3.04
N ALA A 48 13.28 5.12 4.33
CA ALA A 48 12.93 3.86 5.00
C ALA A 48 11.69 3.19 4.37
N SER A 49 10.65 3.97 4.02
CA SER A 49 9.48 3.46 3.29
C SER A 49 9.87 2.86 1.93
N THR A 50 10.71 3.58 1.19
CA THR A 50 11.15 3.17 -0.14
C THR A 50 11.96 1.87 -0.09
N ASP A 51 12.88 1.74 0.86
CA ASP A 51 13.68 0.52 1.05
C ASP A 51 12.78 -0.68 1.42
N GLU A 52 11.81 -0.50 2.32
CA GLU A 52 10.83 -1.55 2.68
C GLU A 52 9.97 -1.95 1.47
N VAL A 53 9.51 -1.00 0.66
CA VAL A 53 8.74 -1.31 -0.56
C VAL A 53 9.58 -2.04 -1.59
N ILE A 54 10.81 -1.60 -1.84
CA ILE A 54 11.67 -2.23 -2.84
C ILE A 54 11.92 -3.69 -2.44
N ALA A 55 12.14 -3.97 -1.15
CA ALA A 55 12.27 -5.33 -0.66
C ALA A 55 10.97 -6.15 -0.86
N ALA A 56 9.81 -5.59 -0.51
CA ALA A 56 8.52 -6.27 -0.65
C ALA A 56 8.13 -6.52 -2.11
N LEU A 57 8.23 -5.50 -2.97
CA LEU A 57 7.95 -5.61 -4.41
C LEU A 57 8.99 -6.48 -5.12
N GLY A 58 10.25 -6.43 -4.72
CA GLY A 58 11.27 -7.34 -5.23
C GLY A 58 10.98 -8.80 -4.87
N THR A 59 10.46 -9.05 -3.66
CA THR A 59 10.00 -10.39 -3.25
C THR A 59 8.82 -10.85 -4.08
N LEU A 60 7.82 -9.98 -4.27
CA LEU A 60 6.65 -10.22 -5.12
C LEU A 60 7.03 -10.48 -6.58
N ASP A 61 7.90 -9.66 -7.18
CA ASP A 61 8.36 -9.87 -8.56
C ASP A 61 9.15 -11.19 -8.70
N ASN A 62 9.95 -11.55 -7.70
CA ASN A 62 10.64 -12.84 -7.68
C ASN A 62 9.69 -14.04 -7.65
N ASP A 63 8.56 -13.93 -6.95
CA ASP A 63 7.53 -14.98 -6.95
C ASP A 63 6.73 -14.98 -8.26
N LEU A 64 6.37 -13.81 -8.79
CA LEU A 64 5.68 -13.68 -10.07
C LEU A 64 6.52 -14.19 -11.26
N LYS A 65 7.85 -14.08 -11.20
CA LYS A 65 8.76 -14.71 -12.17
C LYS A 65 8.69 -16.25 -12.16
N ARG A 66 8.26 -16.84 -11.05
CA ARG A 66 8.13 -18.28 -10.82
C ARG A 66 6.69 -18.76 -10.92
N LEU A 67 5.75 -17.87 -11.24
CA LEU A 67 4.34 -18.19 -11.40
C LEU A 67 4.15 -19.33 -12.39
N VAL A 68 3.35 -20.32 -12.01
CA VAL A 68 2.94 -21.41 -12.89
C VAL A 68 1.86 -20.86 -13.84
N PRO A 69 2.07 -20.87 -15.17
CA PRO A 69 1.06 -20.43 -16.12
C PRO A 69 -0.21 -21.29 -16.07
N GLY A 70 -1.35 -20.73 -16.47
CA GLY A 70 -2.63 -21.46 -16.50
C GLY A 70 -2.57 -22.80 -17.25
N ARG A 71 -1.89 -22.85 -18.40
CA ARG A 71 -1.73 -24.08 -19.21
C ARG A 71 -1.01 -25.23 -18.48
N ASP A 72 -0.19 -24.89 -17.50
CA ASP A 72 0.62 -25.85 -16.72
C ASP A 72 -0.05 -26.18 -15.38
N GLY A 73 -1.33 -25.82 -15.19
CA GLY A 73 -2.05 -26.00 -13.92
C GLY A 73 -1.85 -24.84 -12.94
N GLY A 74 -1.61 -23.64 -13.45
CA GLY A 74 -1.50 -22.42 -12.66
C GLY A 74 -2.78 -22.09 -11.90
N PHE A 75 -2.62 -21.49 -10.73
CA PHE A 75 -3.72 -21.04 -9.88
C PHE A 75 -3.54 -19.56 -9.54
N PHE A 76 -4.65 -18.82 -9.57
CA PHE A 76 -4.72 -17.44 -9.11
C PHE A 76 -5.99 -17.19 -8.32
N PHE A 77 -5.82 -16.57 -7.16
CA PHE A 77 -6.87 -16.20 -6.24
C PHE A 77 -6.67 -14.77 -5.79
N SER A 78 -7.75 -14.00 -5.75
CA SER A 78 -7.79 -12.70 -5.10
C SER A 78 -9.15 -12.48 -4.48
N GLN A 79 -9.17 -11.98 -3.24
CA GLN A 79 -10.40 -11.66 -2.53
C GLN A 79 -10.23 -10.34 -1.79
N ILE A 80 -11.27 -9.50 -1.84
CA ILE A 80 -11.37 -8.35 -0.94
C ILE A 80 -11.80 -8.87 0.43
N THR A 81 -10.88 -8.95 1.39
CA THR A 81 -11.17 -9.50 2.71
C THR A 81 -10.36 -8.81 3.80
N ASP A 82 -10.98 -8.61 4.97
CA ASP A 82 -10.23 -8.21 6.16
C ASP A 82 -9.64 -9.47 6.79
N THR A 83 -8.47 -9.88 6.34
CA THR A 83 -7.71 -10.93 7.01
C THR A 83 -7.09 -10.37 8.29
N VAL A 84 -7.93 -10.13 9.31
CA VAL A 84 -7.48 -10.22 10.69
C VAL A 84 -7.17 -11.70 10.94
N ALA A 85 -6.04 -12.03 11.57
CA ALA A 85 -5.68 -13.42 11.86
C ALA A 85 -6.88 -14.16 12.49
N GLY A 86 -7.38 -15.20 11.81
CA GLY A 86 -8.55 -15.98 12.24
C GLY A 86 -9.92 -15.52 11.70
N ALA A 87 -10.01 -14.49 10.86
CA ALA A 87 -11.24 -14.16 10.15
C ALA A 87 -11.47 -15.16 9.00
N ALA A 88 -12.65 -15.79 8.97
CA ALA A 88 -13.04 -16.70 7.91
C ALA A 88 -13.03 -15.97 6.54
N PRO A 89 -12.62 -16.64 5.45
CA PRO A 89 -12.74 -16.09 4.10
C PRO A 89 -14.19 -15.65 3.84
N GLY A 90 -14.41 -14.36 3.52
CA GLY A 90 -15.74 -13.85 3.16
C GLY A 90 -16.16 -12.53 3.82
N ALA A 91 -15.50 -12.10 4.90
CA ALA A 91 -15.75 -10.78 5.47
C ALA A 91 -15.07 -9.69 4.62
N LEU A 92 -15.87 -8.89 3.90
CA LEU A 92 -15.37 -7.78 3.09
C LEU A 92 -14.53 -6.82 3.93
N SER A 93 -13.33 -6.48 3.44
CA SER A 93 -12.52 -5.45 4.09
C SER A 93 -13.18 -4.08 3.95
N PRO A 94 -13.55 -3.40 5.05
CA PRO A 94 -14.02 -2.01 4.97
C PRO A 94 -12.93 -1.06 4.45
N ARG A 95 -11.66 -1.51 4.50
CA ARG A 95 -10.45 -0.80 4.03
C ARG A 95 -10.12 -1.05 2.56
N GLY A 96 -10.83 -1.97 1.91
CA GLY A 96 -10.58 -2.38 0.53
C GLY A 96 -9.30 -3.20 0.32
N ASN A 97 -8.71 -3.77 1.38
CA ASN A 97 -7.54 -4.63 1.26
C ASN A 97 -7.88 -5.95 0.54
N CYS A 98 -6.96 -6.39 -0.29
CA CYS A 98 -7.04 -7.67 -0.98
C CYS A 98 -6.09 -8.69 -0.34
N ALA A 99 -6.56 -9.91 -0.16
CA ALA A 99 -5.72 -11.10 -0.09
C ALA A 99 -5.50 -11.61 -1.51
N VAL A 100 -4.28 -12.06 -1.82
CA VAL A 100 -3.94 -12.57 -3.15
C VAL A 100 -3.03 -13.78 -3.01
N ALA A 101 -3.43 -14.88 -3.65
CA ALA A 101 -2.66 -16.09 -3.70
C ALA A 101 -2.44 -16.55 -5.13
N PHE A 102 -1.29 -17.17 -5.37
CA PHE A 102 -0.99 -17.75 -6.66
C PHE A 102 0.02 -18.88 -6.55
N LYS A 103 0.01 -19.76 -7.55
CA LYS A 103 0.89 -20.93 -7.58
C LYS A 103 2.23 -20.61 -8.22
N ILE A 104 3.32 -20.96 -7.53
CA ILE A 104 4.69 -20.80 -8.01
C ILE A 104 5.43 -22.14 -8.08
N THR A 105 6.44 -22.20 -8.93
CA THR A 105 7.45 -23.27 -8.89
C THR A 105 8.31 -23.13 -7.64
N ASN A 106 8.61 -24.25 -6.97
CA ASN A 106 9.40 -24.22 -5.74
C ASN A 106 10.82 -23.70 -6.04
N PRO A 107 11.26 -22.59 -5.41
CA PRO A 107 12.60 -22.07 -5.60
C PRO A 107 13.69 -23.01 -5.06
N ASP A 108 13.38 -23.82 -4.05
CA ASP A 108 14.32 -24.78 -3.45
C ASP A 108 14.17 -26.16 -4.08
N ARG A 109 15.00 -26.43 -5.10
CA ARG A 109 15.02 -27.73 -5.79
C ARG A 109 15.44 -28.88 -4.88
N GLY A 110 16.13 -28.62 -3.77
CA GLY A 110 16.53 -29.66 -2.83
C GLY A 110 15.37 -30.24 -2.03
N GLN A 111 14.25 -29.53 -1.95
CA GLN A 111 13.03 -30.01 -1.28
C GLN A 111 12.16 -30.89 -2.16
N ILE A 112 12.41 -30.90 -3.47
CA ILE A 112 11.63 -31.68 -4.42
C ILE A 112 12.08 -33.13 -4.34
N ASP A 113 11.15 -34.02 -4.00
CA ASP A 113 11.47 -35.44 -3.89
C ASP A 113 11.46 -36.16 -5.25
N SER A 114 11.87 -37.42 -5.25
CA SER A 114 11.93 -38.25 -6.48
C SER A 114 10.57 -38.49 -7.13
N SER A 115 9.47 -38.26 -6.41
CA SER A 115 8.10 -38.34 -6.94
C SER A 115 7.58 -37.00 -7.46
N GLY A 116 8.38 -35.93 -7.39
CA GLY A 116 8.00 -34.59 -7.82
C GLY A 116 7.14 -33.84 -6.81
N ARG A 117 6.98 -34.35 -5.58
CA ARG A 117 6.27 -33.61 -4.52
C ARG A 117 7.05 -32.36 -4.13
N LYS A 118 6.33 -31.37 -3.62
CA LYS A 118 6.85 -30.04 -3.31
C LYS A 118 7.43 -29.30 -4.51
N ALA A 119 7.15 -29.74 -5.74
CA ALA A 119 7.58 -29.02 -6.95
C ALA A 119 6.90 -27.65 -7.09
N ARG A 120 5.72 -27.48 -6.49
CA ARG A 120 4.93 -26.24 -6.53
C ARG A 120 4.47 -25.84 -5.14
N LEU A 121 4.36 -24.52 -4.96
CA LEU A 121 3.91 -23.90 -3.72
C LEU A 121 2.77 -22.93 -4.06
N ILE A 122 1.84 -22.75 -3.13
CA ILE A 122 0.97 -21.59 -3.08
C ILE A 122 1.66 -20.53 -2.25
N VAL A 123 1.78 -19.31 -2.80
CA VAL A 123 2.16 -18.12 -2.04
C VAL A 123 0.93 -17.26 -1.83
N LEU A 124 0.77 -16.75 -0.60
CA LEU A 124 -0.30 -15.82 -0.23
C LEU A 124 0.32 -14.52 0.28
N TYR A 125 -0.24 -13.40 -0.19
CA TYR A 125 0.02 -12.05 0.31
C TYR A 125 -1.26 -11.44 0.84
N TRP A 126 -1.15 -10.77 1.99
CA TRP A 126 -2.27 -10.05 2.57
C TRP A 126 -1.77 -8.95 3.49
N VAL A 127 -2.64 -7.97 3.73
CA VAL A 127 -2.44 -6.96 4.75
C VAL A 127 -3.28 -7.33 5.97
N GLY A 128 -2.67 -7.27 7.14
CA GLY A 128 -3.36 -7.46 8.40
C GLY A 128 -2.47 -7.10 9.58
N GLY A 129 -2.91 -7.47 10.77
CA GLY A 129 -2.07 -7.51 11.96
C GLY A 129 -2.87 -7.70 13.23
N PRO A 130 -2.18 -7.78 14.38
CA PRO A 130 -2.80 -8.13 15.66
C PRO A 130 -3.77 -7.04 16.16
N THR A 131 -3.62 -5.82 15.68
CA THR A 131 -4.53 -4.72 15.96
C THR A 131 -4.91 -4.01 14.66
N ALA A 132 -6.05 -3.32 14.66
CA ALA A 132 -6.51 -2.46 13.57
C ALA A 132 -5.47 -1.39 13.14
N ASN A 133 -4.44 -1.13 13.94
CA ASN A 133 -3.42 -0.10 13.73
C ASN A 133 -2.03 -0.65 13.37
N ASP A 134 -1.83 -1.96 13.51
CA ASP A 134 -0.59 -2.64 13.20
C ASP A 134 -0.72 -3.28 11.83
N GLU A 135 -0.32 -2.57 10.80
CA GLU A 135 -0.58 -3.03 9.44
C GLU A 135 0.69 -3.54 8.81
N TYR A 136 0.74 -4.85 8.64
CA TYR A 136 1.86 -5.56 8.09
C TYR A 136 1.45 -6.17 6.76
N LEU A 137 2.36 -6.12 5.80
CA LEU A 137 2.27 -6.96 4.62
C LEU A 137 2.87 -8.31 4.99
N TYR A 138 2.03 -9.33 4.99
CA TYR A 138 2.43 -10.70 5.21
C TYR A 138 2.69 -11.39 3.87
N ARG A 139 3.60 -12.35 3.91
CA ARG A 139 3.83 -13.31 2.83
C ARG A 139 4.10 -14.66 3.46
N ASP A 140 3.35 -15.66 3.05
CA ASP A 140 3.58 -17.03 3.50
C ASP A 140 3.33 -18.01 2.35
N THR A 141 3.86 -19.22 2.51
CA THR A 141 3.81 -20.27 1.51
C THR A 141 3.41 -21.60 2.11
N GLU A 142 2.74 -22.42 1.31
CA GLU A 142 2.44 -23.82 1.60
C GLU A 142 2.58 -24.65 0.32
N VAL A 143 2.80 -25.95 0.45
CA VAL A 143 2.84 -26.87 -0.70
C VAL A 143 1.50 -26.86 -1.42
N ALA A 144 1.54 -26.75 -2.75
CA ALA A 144 0.34 -26.77 -3.57
C ALA A 144 -0.38 -28.14 -3.48
N ALA A 145 -1.71 -28.14 -3.60
CA ALA A 145 -2.54 -29.34 -3.49
C ALA A 145 -2.14 -30.40 -4.55
N ASP A 146 -1.79 -29.96 -5.76
CA ASP A 146 -1.30 -30.86 -6.82
C ASP A 146 0.11 -31.45 -6.56
N SER A 147 0.80 -30.97 -5.53
CA SER A 147 2.22 -31.25 -5.25
C SER A 147 2.47 -31.76 -3.83
N ASP A 148 1.45 -31.87 -2.97
CA ASP A 148 1.60 -32.26 -1.56
C ASP A 148 1.60 -33.78 -1.35
N GLY A 149 1.07 -34.54 -2.31
CA GLY A 149 0.92 -35.99 -2.23
C GLY A 149 -0.13 -36.45 -1.22
N ASN A 150 -0.97 -35.54 -0.72
CA ASN A 150 -2.04 -35.79 0.23
C ASN A 150 -3.39 -35.88 -0.50
N PRO A 151 -4.04 -37.05 -0.55
CA PRO A 151 -5.32 -37.20 -1.25
C PRO A 151 -6.47 -36.43 -0.58
N ALA A 152 -6.28 -35.90 0.64
CA ALA A 152 -7.30 -35.14 1.36
C ALA A 152 -7.31 -33.63 1.01
N THR A 153 -6.25 -33.09 0.40
CA THR A 153 -6.23 -31.70 -0.08
C THR A 153 -6.88 -31.66 -1.45
N VAL A 154 -8.12 -31.15 -1.53
CA VAL A 154 -8.95 -31.32 -2.73
C VAL A 154 -8.71 -30.21 -3.75
N ASN A 155 -8.34 -29.00 -3.32
CA ASN A 155 -8.11 -27.85 -4.18
C ASN A 155 -7.09 -26.86 -3.57
N GLU A 156 -6.64 -25.89 -4.36
CA GLU A 156 -5.64 -24.90 -3.90
C GLU A 156 -6.26 -23.86 -2.96
N LEU A 157 -7.58 -23.67 -2.99
CA LEU A 157 -8.29 -22.79 -2.06
C LEU A 157 -8.20 -23.30 -0.61
N ASP A 158 -8.22 -24.62 -0.40
CA ASP A 158 -8.03 -25.24 0.92
C ASP A 158 -6.61 -24.98 1.46
N VAL A 159 -5.61 -24.96 0.56
CA VAL A 159 -4.23 -24.58 0.88
C VAL A 159 -4.16 -23.10 1.29
N VAL A 160 -4.83 -22.20 0.56
CA VAL A 160 -4.92 -20.78 0.91
C VAL A 160 -5.52 -20.58 2.29
N ASN A 161 -6.62 -21.28 2.60
CA ASN A 161 -7.28 -21.22 3.91
C ASN A 161 -6.36 -21.71 5.04
N THR A 162 -5.55 -22.72 4.76
CA THR A 162 -4.53 -23.22 5.70
C THR A 162 -3.50 -22.14 6.02
N ILE A 163 -3.01 -21.40 5.01
CA ILE A 163 -2.08 -20.30 5.23
C ILE A 163 -2.74 -19.17 6.05
N ILE A 164 -3.97 -18.78 5.73
CA ILE A 164 -4.70 -17.71 6.46
C ILE A 164 -4.90 -18.05 7.94
N ALA A 165 -5.08 -19.34 8.26
CA ALA A 165 -5.29 -19.79 9.63
C ALA A 165 -4.01 -19.78 10.50
N ARG A 166 -2.82 -19.59 9.91
CA ARG A 166 -1.56 -19.57 10.66
C ARG A 166 -1.40 -18.26 11.43
N ALA A 167 -0.94 -18.37 12.68
CA ALA A 167 -0.75 -17.22 13.56
C ALA A 167 0.62 -16.54 13.40
N ASP A 168 1.58 -17.21 12.78
CA ASP A 168 3.01 -16.89 12.78
C ASP A 168 3.57 -16.54 11.39
N SER A 169 2.73 -16.10 10.46
CA SER A 169 3.15 -15.79 9.10
C SER A 169 4.22 -14.68 9.03
N PRO A 170 5.23 -14.81 8.14
CA PRO A 170 6.29 -13.82 8.01
C PRO A 170 5.81 -12.44 7.55
N VAL A 171 6.31 -11.39 8.19
CA VAL A 171 6.12 -9.99 7.78
C VAL A 171 7.20 -9.58 6.80
N ILE A 172 6.81 -9.11 5.62
CA ILE A 172 7.74 -8.63 4.58
C ILE A 172 7.80 -7.10 4.45
N ALA A 173 6.78 -6.38 4.91
CA ALA A 173 6.83 -4.92 5.04
C ALA A 173 5.99 -4.45 6.23
N ARG A 174 6.39 -3.34 6.86
CA ARG A 174 5.68 -2.76 7.99
C ARG A 174 4.93 -1.51 7.55
N ARG A 175 3.84 -1.22 8.27
CA ARG A 175 2.92 -0.12 7.96
C ARG A 175 2.42 -0.17 6.52
N CYS A 176 2.09 -1.36 6.05
CA CYS A 176 1.43 -1.54 4.77
C CYS A 176 -0.06 -1.20 4.92
N LEU A 177 -0.41 0.02 4.54
CA LEU A 177 -1.76 0.54 4.69
C LEU A 177 -2.74 -0.09 3.70
N HIS A 178 -2.25 -0.55 2.54
CA HIS A 178 -3.08 -1.17 1.51
C HIS A 178 -2.31 -2.11 0.59
N LEU A 179 -2.95 -3.23 0.27
CA LEU A 179 -2.61 -4.11 -0.84
C LEU A 179 -3.82 -4.22 -1.77
N GLY A 180 -3.63 -3.83 -3.01
CA GLY A 180 -4.63 -3.96 -4.07
C GLY A 180 -4.10 -4.80 -5.22
N VAL A 181 -4.99 -5.53 -5.86
CA VAL A 181 -4.72 -6.27 -7.09
C VAL A 181 -5.78 -5.94 -8.13
N TRP A 182 -5.31 -5.66 -9.34
CA TRP A 182 -6.13 -5.43 -10.52
C TRP A 182 -5.76 -6.47 -11.55
N ILE A 183 -6.79 -7.04 -12.18
CA ILE A 183 -6.66 -8.23 -13.02
C ILE A 183 -7.11 -7.86 -14.43
N SER A 184 -6.27 -8.18 -15.41
CA SER A 184 -6.61 -8.08 -16.82
C SER A 184 -6.73 -9.47 -17.42
N THR A 185 -7.90 -9.78 -17.97
CA THR A 185 -8.18 -11.03 -18.72
C THR A 185 -8.19 -10.82 -20.24
N LEU A 186 -8.02 -9.58 -20.68
CA LEU A 186 -7.84 -9.26 -22.09
C LEU A 186 -6.35 -9.19 -22.45
N ASP A 187 -6.05 -9.46 -23.73
CA ASP A 187 -4.73 -9.36 -24.34
C ASP A 187 -4.28 -7.89 -24.45
N ASN A 188 -4.06 -7.27 -23.30
CA ASN A 188 -3.83 -5.85 -23.12
C ASN A 188 -2.36 -5.45 -23.35
N ARG A 189 -1.60 -6.23 -24.13
CA ARG A 189 -0.23 -5.90 -24.54
C ARG A 189 -0.12 -4.52 -25.20
N ARG A 190 -1.23 -3.95 -25.69
CA ARG A 190 -1.31 -2.59 -26.25
C ARG A 190 -1.37 -1.47 -25.20
N LEU A 191 -1.96 -1.68 -24.02
CA LEU A 191 -2.13 -0.62 -22.99
C LEU A 191 -0.81 -0.22 -22.31
N LEU A 192 0.19 -1.11 -22.31
CA LEU A 192 1.52 -0.83 -21.73
C LEU A 192 2.55 -0.34 -22.76
N ALA A 193 2.26 -0.49 -24.07
CA ALA A 193 3.17 -0.08 -25.14
C ALA A 193 3.04 1.41 -25.50
N ALA A 194 1.92 2.04 -25.14
CA ALA A 194 1.75 3.48 -25.29
C ALA A 194 2.26 4.17 -24.02
N ASN A 195 3.36 4.94 -24.13
CA ASN A 195 3.76 5.95 -23.14
C ASN A 195 2.73 7.11 -23.07
N ASN A 196 1.44 6.78 -23.06
CA ASN A 196 0.34 7.71 -23.06
C ASN A 196 -0.17 7.82 -21.62
N PRO A 197 0.03 8.96 -20.94
CA PRO A 197 -0.41 9.14 -19.55
C PRO A 197 -1.93 9.00 -19.38
N VAL A 198 -2.71 9.09 -20.46
CA VAL A 198 -4.15 8.82 -20.46
C VAL A 198 -4.45 7.33 -20.25
N ASP A 199 -3.60 6.41 -20.72
CA ASP A 199 -3.84 4.95 -20.61
C ASP A 199 -3.35 4.36 -19.27
N GLN A 200 -2.54 5.11 -18.50
CA GLN A 200 -2.26 4.78 -17.09
C GLN A 200 -3.43 5.15 -16.16
N SER A 201 -4.36 6.00 -16.63
CA SER A 201 -5.58 6.35 -15.89
C SER A 201 -6.52 5.15 -15.74
N ASP A 202 -6.49 4.19 -16.67
CA ASP A 202 -7.33 2.97 -16.64
C ASP A 202 -7.07 2.08 -15.42
N TRP A 203 -5.84 2.07 -14.90
CA TRP A 203 -5.53 1.30 -13.69
C TRP A 203 -5.64 2.14 -12.39
N THR A 204 -5.71 3.47 -12.49
CA THR A 204 -5.58 4.40 -11.34
C THR A 204 -6.85 5.16 -11.00
N GLN A 205 -7.76 5.35 -11.95
CA GLN A 205 -9.00 6.08 -11.73
C GLN A 205 -10.16 5.12 -11.90
N GLY A 206 -10.87 4.89 -10.79
CA GLY A 206 -12.21 4.32 -10.82
C GLY A 206 -13.11 5.24 -11.63
N ARG A 207 -13.07 5.13 -12.96
CA ARG A 207 -13.86 5.98 -13.84
C ARG A 207 -15.19 5.27 -13.96
N ALA A 208 -16.20 5.79 -13.26
CA ALA A 208 -17.56 5.29 -13.33
C ALA A 208 -17.95 5.03 -14.80
N GLY A 209 -18.08 3.75 -15.17
CA GLY A 209 -18.49 3.31 -16.50
C GLY A 209 -17.39 2.78 -17.45
N ALA A 210 -16.12 2.67 -17.05
CA ALA A 210 -15.10 2.00 -17.87
C ALA A 210 -15.08 0.47 -17.65
N THR A 211 -15.02 -0.29 -18.74
CA THR A 211 -15.21 -1.77 -18.74
C THR A 211 -13.90 -2.56 -18.58
N LEU A 212 -12.74 -1.90 -18.48
CA LEU A 212 -11.43 -2.55 -18.41
C LEU A 212 -10.37 -1.65 -17.74
N PRO A 213 -9.34 -2.25 -17.10
CA PRO A 213 -9.29 -3.64 -16.64
C PRO A 213 -10.33 -3.84 -15.55
N VAL A 214 -10.84 -5.08 -15.39
CA VAL A 214 -11.93 -5.42 -14.47
C VAL A 214 -11.67 -4.76 -13.12
N GLU A 215 -12.33 -3.63 -12.89
CA GLU A 215 -12.66 -3.19 -11.56
C GLU A 215 -13.48 -4.36 -11.01
N PRO A 216 -13.10 -4.98 -9.89
CA PRO A 216 -14.10 -5.50 -8.99
C PRO A 216 -14.97 -4.29 -8.71
N THR A 217 -16.07 -4.22 -9.44
CA THR A 217 -17.01 -3.12 -9.47
C THR A 217 -17.32 -2.70 -8.04
N ALA A 218 -17.61 -1.41 -7.87
CA ALA A 218 -18.16 -0.81 -6.66
C ALA A 218 -19.06 -1.79 -5.86
N PRO A 219 -19.19 -1.65 -4.53
CA PRO A 219 -19.69 -2.66 -3.58
C PRO A 219 -21.17 -3.08 -3.73
N THR A 220 -21.76 -3.03 -4.93
CA THR A 220 -22.90 -3.87 -5.31
C THR A 220 -22.41 -5.30 -5.56
N ILE A 221 -22.18 -5.95 -4.42
CA ILE A 221 -22.14 -7.37 -4.12
C ILE A 221 -22.78 -8.23 -5.23
N VAL A 222 -21.95 -8.99 -5.95
CA VAL A 222 -22.35 -10.36 -6.29
C VAL A 222 -21.23 -11.34 -5.94
N ASP A 223 -19.95 -10.98 -6.09
CA ASP A 223 -18.86 -11.80 -5.52
C ASP A 223 -17.49 -11.07 -5.46
N PRO A 224 -16.93 -10.83 -4.26
CA PRO A 224 -15.64 -10.15 -4.08
C PRO A 224 -14.42 -11.05 -4.37
N ILE A 225 -14.66 -12.23 -4.96
CA ILE A 225 -13.68 -13.29 -5.12
C ILE A 225 -13.40 -13.50 -6.62
N TYR A 226 -12.13 -13.37 -6.96
CA TYR A 226 -11.57 -13.93 -8.17
C TYR A 226 -10.84 -15.22 -7.81
N CYS A 227 -11.27 -16.35 -8.38
CA CYS A 227 -10.59 -17.63 -8.21
C CYS A 227 -10.65 -18.39 -9.53
N THR A 228 -9.51 -18.89 -10.01
CA THR A 228 -9.44 -19.67 -11.25
C THR A 228 -9.98 -21.10 -11.10
N GLU A 229 -10.18 -21.58 -9.86
CA GLU A 229 -10.72 -22.91 -9.56
C GLU A 229 -12.23 -22.92 -9.29
N ALA A 230 -12.81 -21.77 -8.91
CA ALA A 230 -14.23 -21.68 -8.60
C ALA A 230 -15.06 -21.71 -9.89
N THR A 231 -15.56 -22.90 -10.24
CA THR A 231 -16.51 -23.14 -11.34
C THR A 231 -17.94 -22.92 -10.83
N GLY A 232 -18.35 -21.66 -10.71
CA GLY A 232 -19.72 -21.25 -10.34
C GLY A 232 -20.18 -20.00 -11.10
N PRO A 233 -21.50 -19.69 -11.12
CA PRO A 233 -22.08 -18.65 -11.97
C PRO A 233 -21.76 -17.25 -11.42
N LEU A 234 -20.60 -16.74 -11.81
CA LEU A 234 -20.24 -15.33 -11.72
C LEU A 234 -20.70 -14.60 -12.98
N PRO A 235 -21.02 -13.29 -12.90
CA PRO A 235 -21.77 -12.58 -13.93
C PRO A 235 -21.14 -12.74 -15.32
N THR A 236 -22.03 -12.84 -16.30
CA THR A 236 -21.94 -13.38 -17.66
C THR A 236 -20.87 -12.82 -18.61
N ASP A 237 -19.88 -12.09 -18.12
CA ASP A 237 -18.77 -11.59 -18.93
C ASP A 237 -17.59 -12.58 -18.89
N ALA A 238 -17.74 -13.63 -19.71
CA ALA A 238 -16.71 -14.53 -20.23
C ALA A 238 -15.79 -15.27 -19.21
N ALA A 239 -16.14 -16.53 -18.93
CA ALA A 239 -15.25 -17.67 -18.68
C ALA A 239 -13.81 -17.33 -18.20
N LYS A 240 -13.60 -17.25 -16.89
CA LYS A 240 -12.34 -16.82 -16.25
C LYS A 240 -11.15 -17.72 -16.63
N GLY A 241 -10.48 -17.38 -17.72
CA GLY A 241 -9.14 -17.87 -18.02
C GLY A 241 -8.13 -17.39 -16.97
N PHE A 242 -6.95 -18.01 -16.95
CA PHE A 242 -5.82 -17.50 -16.17
C PHE A 242 -5.53 -16.04 -16.57
N PRO A 243 -5.21 -15.12 -15.64
CA PRO A 243 -5.02 -13.71 -15.99
C PRO A 243 -3.90 -13.52 -17.00
N ASP A 244 -4.08 -12.55 -17.92
CA ASP A 244 -3.08 -12.18 -18.94
C ASP A 244 -2.09 -11.14 -18.38
N ALA A 245 -2.55 -10.26 -17.50
CA ALA A 245 -1.71 -9.30 -16.79
C ALA A 245 -2.28 -8.96 -15.41
N LEU A 246 -1.39 -8.57 -14.51
CA LEU A 246 -1.72 -8.13 -13.16
C LEU A 246 -1.03 -6.80 -12.86
N ARG A 247 -1.73 -5.96 -12.10
CA ARG A 247 -1.12 -4.86 -11.37
C ARG A 247 -1.30 -5.12 -9.88
N PHE A 248 -0.20 -5.06 -9.15
CA PHE A 248 -0.20 -5.00 -7.71
C PHE A 248 0.06 -3.56 -7.29
N THR A 249 -0.71 -3.06 -6.33
CA THR A 249 -0.46 -1.76 -5.71
C THR A 249 -0.28 -1.96 -4.22
N VAL A 250 0.86 -1.51 -3.73
CA VAL A 250 1.19 -1.50 -2.31
C VAL A 250 1.23 -0.05 -1.87
N THR A 251 0.72 0.22 -0.68
CA THR A 251 0.83 1.55 -0.08
C THR A 251 1.35 1.42 1.32
N LEU A 252 2.59 1.88 1.51
CA LEU A 252 3.20 1.95 2.82
C LEU A 252 3.01 3.35 3.39
N ALA A 253 2.89 3.44 4.71
CA ALA A 253 3.14 4.70 5.38
C ALA A 253 4.55 5.20 5.03
N ASN A 254 4.83 6.49 5.24
CA ASN A 254 6.16 7.09 5.06
C ASN A 254 7.19 6.54 6.10
N GLY A 255 7.38 5.23 6.20
CA GLY A 255 8.34 4.56 7.05
C GLY A 255 7.78 4.19 8.42
N ARG A 256 8.48 3.26 9.09
CA ARG A 256 8.16 2.75 10.43
C ARG A 256 8.04 3.83 11.53
N TYR A 257 8.59 5.01 11.28
CA TYR A 257 8.60 6.12 12.24
C TYR A 257 7.85 7.37 11.76
N ALA A 258 7.18 7.32 10.59
CA ALA A 258 6.34 8.44 10.15
C ALA A 258 5.33 8.84 11.23
N PRO A 259 5.17 10.14 11.49
CA PRO A 259 4.13 10.63 12.38
C PRO A 259 2.75 10.30 11.82
N LYS A 260 1.82 10.01 12.72
CA LYS A 260 0.40 9.94 12.39
C LYS A 260 -0.20 11.33 12.59
N GLY A 261 -1.10 11.70 11.71
CA GLY A 261 -1.97 12.84 11.90
C GLY A 261 -3.17 12.47 12.73
N TYR A 262 -4.01 13.47 12.97
CA TYR A 262 -5.31 13.27 13.57
C TYR A 262 -6.32 14.24 13.01
N VAL A 263 -7.57 13.78 12.91
CA VAL A 263 -8.69 14.61 12.47
C VAL A 263 -8.99 15.67 13.54
N ILE A 264 -9.15 16.92 13.10
CA ILE A 264 -9.70 18.01 13.91
C ILE A 264 -11.20 18.13 13.64
N GLN A 265 -11.58 18.07 12.36
CA GLN A 265 -12.95 18.29 11.90
C GLN A 265 -13.16 17.63 10.52
N ASP A 266 -14.32 17.01 10.32
CA ASP A 266 -14.77 16.46 9.04
C ASP A 266 -16.09 17.15 8.65
N ASN A 267 -16.09 17.84 7.50
CA ASN A 267 -17.26 18.55 6.98
C ASN A 267 -17.89 17.84 5.77
N GLY A 268 -17.66 16.54 5.60
CA GLY A 268 -18.26 15.75 4.52
C GLY A 268 -17.48 15.76 3.20
N GLY A 269 -16.60 16.74 2.98
CA GLY A 269 -15.70 16.82 1.82
C GLY A 269 -14.34 17.46 2.14
N ASP A 270 -14.34 18.45 3.03
CA ASP A 270 -13.12 19.04 3.57
C ASP A 270 -12.82 18.46 4.96
N ILE A 271 -11.60 17.95 5.14
CA ILE A 271 -11.18 17.32 6.39
C ILE A 271 -9.99 18.07 6.95
N LYS A 272 -10.20 18.70 8.10
CA LYS A 272 -9.14 19.39 8.83
C LYS A 272 -8.36 18.39 9.65
N VAL A 273 -7.05 18.41 9.50
CA VAL A 273 -6.10 17.50 10.14
C VAL A 273 -4.97 18.27 10.81
N ALA A 274 -4.37 17.65 11.83
CA ALA A 274 -3.14 18.14 12.45
C ALA A 274 -2.15 17.01 12.70
N GLY A 275 -0.92 17.36 13.07
CA GLY A 275 0.17 16.40 13.31
C GLY A 275 0.84 15.85 12.05
N LEU A 276 0.29 16.14 10.86
CA LEU A 276 0.93 15.89 9.59
C LEU A 276 1.80 17.08 9.20
N GLY A 277 2.98 16.79 8.64
CA GLY A 277 3.82 17.81 8.01
C GLY A 277 3.24 18.29 6.68
N ALA A 278 4.09 18.77 5.78
CA ALA A 278 3.66 19.08 4.42
C ALA A 278 3.13 17.82 3.73
N LEU A 279 1.92 17.90 3.17
CA LEU A 279 1.36 16.83 2.35
C LEU A 279 1.78 17.04 0.89
N PRO A 280 2.23 15.99 0.18
CA PRO A 280 2.40 16.08 -1.25
C PRO A 280 1.03 16.24 -1.91
N VAL A 281 0.84 17.33 -2.66
CA VAL A 281 -0.36 17.57 -3.46
C VAL A 281 -0.02 17.27 -4.91
N VAL A 282 0.06 15.99 -5.24
CA VAL A 282 0.22 15.51 -6.62
C VAL A 282 -1.04 14.75 -7.01
N PRO A 283 -1.45 14.75 -8.29
CA PRO A 283 -2.60 13.96 -8.73
C PRO A 283 -2.47 12.49 -8.29
N GLY A 284 -3.51 11.95 -7.66
CA GLY A 284 -3.49 10.60 -7.07
C GLY A 284 -2.96 10.53 -5.63
N SER A 285 -2.70 11.66 -4.99
CA SER A 285 -2.44 11.74 -3.56
C SER A 285 -3.62 11.19 -2.74
N MET A 286 -3.29 10.37 -1.75
CA MET A 286 -4.28 9.70 -0.92
C MET A 286 -3.88 9.73 0.55
N VAL A 287 -4.89 9.79 1.39
CA VAL A 287 -4.77 9.70 2.85
C VAL A 287 -5.68 8.59 3.32
N ARG A 288 -5.32 7.92 4.42
CA ARG A 288 -6.24 7.02 5.11
C ARG A 288 -6.65 7.57 6.46
N ILE A 289 -7.95 7.54 6.74
CA ILE A 289 -8.53 7.90 8.03
C ILE A 289 -9.38 6.73 8.49
N ASP A 290 -8.98 6.10 9.59
CA ASP A 290 -9.55 4.82 10.02
C ASP A 290 -9.60 3.79 8.86
N ASN A 291 -10.81 3.43 8.40
CA ASN A 291 -11.05 2.49 7.32
C ASN A 291 -11.26 3.15 5.94
N GLU A 292 -11.33 4.48 5.89
CA GLU A 292 -11.59 5.23 4.66
C GLU A 292 -10.28 5.67 3.98
N TRP A 293 -10.17 5.38 2.69
CA TRP A 293 -9.16 5.93 1.81
C TRP A 293 -9.74 7.14 1.07
N ILE A 294 -9.09 8.28 1.21
CA ILE A 294 -9.55 9.55 0.65
C ILE A 294 -8.52 10.05 -0.35
N ALA A 295 -8.92 10.13 -1.61
CA ALA A 295 -8.17 10.84 -2.63
C ALA A 295 -8.37 12.35 -2.47
N TYR A 296 -7.30 13.12 -2.56
CA TYR A 296 -7.35 14.58 -2.39
C TYR A 296 -6.56 15.29 -3.47
N ASP A 297 -7.09 16.43 -3.90
CA ASP A 297 -6.50 17.25 -4.97
C ASP A 297 -5.83 18.51 -4.42
N ALA A 298 -6.07 18.85 -3.16
CA ALA A 298 -5.47 20.00 -2.49
C ALA A 298 -5.29 19.78 -0.99
N TYR A 299 -4.24 20.42 -0.46
CA TYR A 299 -3.98 20.54 0.97
C TYR A 299 -3.56 21.97 1.30
N ASP A 300 -4.39 22.68 2.06
CA ASP A 300 -4.13 24.06 2.47
C ASP A 300 -4.52 24.30 3.93
N SER A 301 -3.66 24.98 4.68
CA SER A 301 -3.95 25.39 6.06
C SER A 301 -4.38 24.24 6.99
N GLY A 302 -3.83 23.03 6.78
CA GLY A 302 -4.22 21.83 7.53
C GLY A 302 -5.53 21.19 7.07
N THR A 303 -6.09 21.58 5.93
CA THR A 303 -7.33 21.05 5.39
C THR A 303 -7.04 20.22 4.14
N ILE A 304 -7.48 18.97 4.16
CA ILE A 304 -7.48 18.07 3.01
C ILE A 304 -8.78 18.31 2.24
N LYS A 305 -8.67 18.69 0.97
CA LYS A 305 -9.83 18.83 0.07
C LYS A 305 -9.98 17.55 -0.72
N ALA A 306 -10.97 16.74 -0.35
CA ALA A 306 -11.23 15.49 -1.05
C ALA A 306 -11.55 15.76 -2.53
N SER A 307 -11.08 14.87 -3.40
CA SER A 307 -11.47 14.88 -4.82
C SER A 307 -12.98 14.65 -4.97
N ALA A 308 -13.52 14.88 -6.17
CA ALA A 308 -14.98 14.80 -6.44
C ALA A 308 -15.65 13.49 -5.94
N THR A 309 -14.89 12.41 -5.81
CA THR A 309 -15.28 11.19 -5.09
C THR A 309 -14.39 11.00 -3.87
N ARG A 310 -14.99 11.14 -2.68
CA ARG A 310 -14.31 10.99 -1.39
C ARG A 310 -13.71 9.60 -1.19
N THR A 311 -14.40 8.55 -1.66
CA THR A 311 -13.97 7.16 -1.50
C THR A 311 -12.97 6.74 -2.57
N ALA A 312 -11.79 6.30 -2.15
CA ALA A 312 -10.79 5.65 -2.99
C ALA A 312 -10.58 4.19 -2.57
N ARG A 313 -9.93 3.40 -3.43
CA ARG A 313 -9.44 2.04 -3.12
C ARG A 313 -10.48 1.08 -2.53
N ARG A 314 -11.73 1.20 -2.96
CA ARG A 314 -12.85 0.36 -2.48
C ARG A 314 -13.11 0.49 -0.97
N SER A 315 -12.63 1.58 -0.35
CA SER A 315 -13.03 1.92 1.01
C SER A 315 -14.44 2.47 1.04
N THR A 316 -15.08 2.39 2.21
CA THR A 316 -16.43 2.94 2.41
C THR A 316 -16.33 4.34 3.02
N ALA A 317 -17.12 5.28 2.50
CA ALA A 317 -17.21 6.61 3.08
C ALA A 317 -17.70 6.53 4.53
N ALA A 318 -17.03 7.23 5.43
CA ALA A 318 -17.42 7.33 6.82
C ALA A 318 -17.44 8.80 7.27
N THR A 319 -18.08 9.09 8.39
CA THR A 319 -17.88 10.37 9.08
C THR A 319 -16.78 10.19 10.11
N HIS A 320 -15.74 11.00 10.06
CA HIS A 320 -14.61 10.89 10.99
C HIS A 320 -14.80 11.77 12.22
N LEU A 321 -14.44 11.22 13.36
CA LEU A 321 -14.46 11.91 14.64
C LEU A 321 -13.15 12.64 14.89
N ARG A 322 -13.21 13.64 15.75
CA ARG A 322 -12.00 14.32 16.23
C ARG A 322 -11.07 13.30 16.89
N ASN A 323 -9.79 13.42 16.57
CA ASN A 323 -8.69 12.54 16.97
C ASN A 323 -8.57 11.21 16.23
N ASP A 324 -9.41 10.95 15.22
CA ASP A 324 -9.24 9.77 14.36
C ASP A 324 -7.85 9.81 13.69
N PRO A 325 -7.10 8.69 13.68
CA PRO A 325 -5.74 8.67 13.17
C PRO A 325 -5.73 8.84 11.65
N VAL A 326 -4.86 9.74 11.19
CA VAL A 326 -4.68 10.05 9.78
C VAL A 326 -3.32 9.54 9.32
N TRP A 327 -3.32 8.74 8.26
CA TRP A 327 -2.12 8.10 7.72
C TRP A 327 -1.84 8.57 6.31
N LEU A 328 -0.59 8.94 6.08
CA LEU A 328 -0.09 9.25 4.75
C LEU A 328 0.58 8.02 4.17
N GLY A 329 0.07 7.59 3.02
CA GLY A 329 0.63 6.47 2.28
C GLY A 329 1.33 6.93 1.02
N GLN A 330 2.51 6.39 0.76
CA GLN A 330 3.11 6.45 -0.57
C GLN A 330 2.72 5.20 -1.34
N THR A 331 2.30 5.40 -2.58
CA THR A 331 1.76 4.34 -3.44
C THR A 331 2.80 3.86 -4.42
N PHE A 332 2.94 2.55 -4.53
CA PHE A 332 3.85 1.90 -5.45
C PHE A 332 3.10 0.84 -6.22
N SER A 333 3.50 0.60 -7.46
CA SER A 333 2.83 -0.38 -8.31
C SER A 333 3.83 -1.24 -9.06
N LEU A 334 3.51 -2.52 -9.15
CA LEU A 334 4.21 -3.50 -9.97
C LEU A 334 3.22 -4.04 -11.00
N VAL A 335 3.58 -3.97 -12.27
CA VAL A 335 2.78 -4.52 -13.37
C VAL A 335 3.51 -5.72 -13.96
N ARG A 336 2.80 -6.83 -14.13
CA ARG A 336 3.32 -8.06 -14.73
C ARG A 336 2.41 -8.52 -15.85
N ILE A 337 2.98 -8.76 -17.02
CA ILE A 337 2.30 -9.40 -18.15
C ILE A 337 2.78 -10.85 -18.21
N PHE A 338 1.85 -11.79 -18.42
CA PHE A 338 2.19 -13.19 -18.56
C PHE A 338 2.32 -13.61 -20.03
N PRO A 339 3.33 -14.41 -20.37
CA PRO A 339 3.41 -15.02 -21.68
C PRO A 339 2.27 -16.05 -21.84
N LYS A 340 1.71 -16.13 -23.05
CA LYS A 340 0.73 -17.15 -23.44
C LYS A 340 1.47 -18.42 -23.88
#